data_AF-A0A7J4G2D4-F1
#
_entry.id   AF-A0A7J4G2D4-F1
#
_cell.length_a   1.000
_cell.length_b   1.000
_cell.length_c   1.000
_cell.angle_alpha   90.00
_cell.angle_beta   90.00
_cell.angle_gamma   90.00
#
_symmetry.space_group_name_H-M   'P 1'
#
loop_
_entity.id
_entity.type
_entity.pdbx_description
1 polymer ?
#
loop_
_entity_poly.entity_id
_entity_poly.type
_entity_poly.pdbx_seq_one_letter_code
_entity_poly.pdbx_strand_id
1 'polypeptide(L)'
;MKKGINIVIATILLSTIGLIASISIYYWTTPTIRETISGQESMIKKEFYILGTKVRVDQVDNCKLYLRNIGGNDLSLDWITFYIDNIPVKWDSSGDILEKDKVVEINLKTDSPLEGDLSIKLRDKTIDLGKIFCYPPPSYPIPSICSIKTICNATENCIFSLSNLTNAHVGNCSAYKYKLCCSDIKASYTSGSCTSGVGVLSLSANTNAQAQLYNLPTGFVVKNNICLNSSKGTLECINNTKAWCVSQNYIPLFSISSDSNAHIGDYNSYDKVLCCRIN
;
A
#
# COMPACT_ATOMS: atom_id res chain seq x y z
N MET A 1 -29.73 48.76 86.31
CA MET A 1 -30.15 48.75 84.89
C MET A 1 -28.91 48.62 84.01
N LYS A 2 -28.74 47.50 83.27
CA LYS A 2 -27.80 47.28 82.13
C LYS A 2 -27.67 45.79 81.73
N LYS A 3 -28.65 44.93 82.06
CA LYS A 3 -28.60 43.48 81.73
C LYS A 3 -29.19 43.10 80.35
N GLY A 4 -29.78 44.04 79.60
CA GLY A 4 -30.37 43.77 78.28
C GLY A 4 -29.45 44.03 77.07
N ILE A 5 -28.41 44.85 77.23
CA ILE A 5 -27.58 45.30 76.10
C ILE A 5 -26.67 44.17 75.55
N ASN A 6 -26.20 43.27 76.42
CA ASN A 6 -25.31 42.18 76.00
C ASN A 6 -25.98 41.17 75.07
N ILE A 7 -27.28 40.92 75.23
CA ILE A 7 -28.00 39.97 74.37
C ILE A 7 -28.12 40.55 72.96
N VAL A 8 -28.51 41.83 72.83
CA VAL A 8 -28.68 42.48 71.52
C VAL A 8 -27.35 42.56 70.77
N ILE A 9 -26.25 42.89 71.46
CA ILE A 9 -24.91 42.94 70.85
C ILE A 9 -24.49 41.55 70.37
N ALA A 10 -24.71 40.50 71.17
CA ALA A 10 -24.37 39.13 70.79
C ALA A 10 -25.15 38.66 69.56
N THR A 11 -26.45 38.98 69.47
CA THR A 11 -27.27 38.62 68.31
C THR A 11 -26.81 39.31 67.03
N ILE A 12 -26.46 40.60 67.11
CA ILE A 12 -25.92 41.35 65.97
C ILE A 12 -24.60 40.73 65.51
N LEU A 13 -23.68 40.44 66.44
CA LEU A 13 -22.37 39.87 66.12
C LEU A 13 -22.49 38.51 65.42
N LEU A 14 -23.34 37.62 65.95
CA LEU A 14 -23.62 36.31 65.36
C LEU A 14 -24.22 36.43 63.96
N SER A 15 -25.16 37.37 63.76
CA SER A 15 -25.76 37.60 62.44
C SER A 15 -24.73 38.08 61.41
N THR A 16 -23.83 38.99 61.80
CA THR A 16 -22.78 39.49 60.90
C THR A 16 -21.77 38.42 60.54
N ILE A 17 -21.37 37.55 61.48
CA ILE A 17 -20.44 36.45 61.22
C ILE A 17 -21.09 35.44 60.25
N GLY A 18 -22.37 35.12 60.44
CA GLY A 18 -23.10 34.22 59.54
C GLY A 18 -23.17 34.75 58.10
N LEU A 19 -23.39 36.06 57.94
CA LEU A 19 -23.45 36.72 56.64
C LEU A 19 -22.08 36.72 55.94
N ILE A 20 -21.01 37.04 56.66
CA ILE A 20 -19.64 37.02 56.14
C ILE A 20 -19.23 35.60 55.74
N ALA A 21 -19.50 34.60 56.58
CA ALA A 21 -19.18 33.21 56.26
C ALA A 21 -19.92 32.73 55.00
N SER A 22 -21.20 33.09 54.85
CA SER A 22 -22.01 32.73 53.68
C SER A 22 -21.45 33.37 52.39
N ILE A 23 -21.05 34.64 52.46
CA ILE A 23 -20.43 35.35 51.33
C ILE A 23 -19.08 34.72 50.96
N SER A 24 -18.24 34.40 51.95
CA SER A 24 -16.94 33.77 51.71
C SER A 24 -17.07 32.39 51.06
N ILE A 25 -18.02 31.57 51.51
CA ILE A 25 -18.31 30.25 50.90
C ILE A 25 -18.79 30.44 49.45
N TYR A 26 -19.64 31.43 49.19
CA TYR A 26 -20.11 31.73 47.84
C TYR A 26 -18.97 32.10 46.89
N TYR A 27 -18.08 33.02 47.30
CA TYR A 27 -16.93 33.44 46.49
C TYR A 27 -15.86 32.35 46.31
N TRP A 28 -15.73 31.42 47.25
CA TRP A 28 -14.77 30.32 47.15
C TRP A 28 -15.25 29.17 46.27
N THR A 29 -16.57 28.91 46.25
CA THR A 29 -17.16 27.80 45.48
C THR A 29 -17.47 28.16 44.02
N THR A 30 -17.76 29.44 43.71
CA THR A 30 -18.07 29.86 42.33
C THR A 30 -16.95 29.64 41.30
N PRO A 31 -15.66 29.91 41.60
CA PRO A 31 -14.56 29.66 40.67
C PRO A 31 -14.45 28.17 40.29
N THR A 32 -14.52 27.28 41.28
CA THR A 32 -14.41 25.82 41.09
C THR A 32 -15.55 25.26 40.25
N ILE A 33 -16.77 25.77 40.46
CA ILE A 33 -17.94 25.41 39.64
C ILE A 33 -17.76 25.91 38.21
N ARG A 34 -17.25 27.13 38.01
CA ARG A 34 -17.04 27.70 36.67
C ARG A 34 -15.97 26.93 35.89
N GLU A 35 -14.87 26.52 36.53
CA GLU A 35 -13.85 25.66 35.91
C GLU A 35 -14.44 24.31 35.49
N THR A 36 -15.21 23.68 36.38
CA THR A 36 -15.86 22.38 36.10
C THR A 36 -16.85 22.46 34.94
N ILE A 37 -17.69 23.51 34.92
CA ILE A 37 -18.67 23.74 33.83
C ILE A 37 -17.95 24.03 32.51
N SER A 38 -16.90 24.86 32.52
CA SER A 38 -16.13 25.17 31.31
C SER A 38 -15.43 23.93 30.73
N GLY A 39 -14.94 23.04 31.60
CA GLY A 39 -14.41 21.74 31.20
C GLY A 39 -15.46 20.87 30.55
N GLN A 40 -16.64 20.74 31.16
CA GLN A 40 -17.75 19.95 30.62
C GLN A 40 -18.27 20.48 29.28
N GLU A 41 -18.44 21.79 29.12
CA GLU A 41 -18.85 22.37 27.83
C GLU A 41 -17.84 22.06 26.72
N SER A 42 -16.54 22.09 27.04
CA SER A 42 -15.51 21.75 26.06
C SER A 42 -15.55 20.27 25.64
N MET A 43 -15.85 19.37 26.58
CA MET A 43 -16.00 17.94 26.30
C MET A 43 -17.27 17.66 25.48
N ILE A 44 -18.40 18.29 25.85
CA ILE A 44 -19.68 18.14 25.16
C ILE A 44 -19.58 18.69 23.72
N LYS A 45 -18.99 19.88 23.52
CA LYS A 45 -18.75 20.43 22.19
C LYS A 45 -17.88 19.50 21.34
N LYS A 46 -16.85 18.89 21.93
CA LYS A 46 -16.00 17.89 21.24
C LYS A 46 -16.78 16.63 20.86
N GLU A 47 -17.65 16.12 21.74
CA GLU A 47 -18.53 14.97 21.46
C GLU A 47 -19.50 15.27 20.31
N PHE A 48 -20.21 16.40 20.36
CA PHE A 48 -21.11 16.81 19.28
C PHE A 48 -20.39 17.04 17.95
N TYR A 49 -19.16 17.57 18.00
CA TYR A 49 -18.33 17.71 16.81
C TYR A 49 -18.07 16.35 16.15
N ILE A 50 -17.67 15.34 16.95
CA ILE A 50 -17.43 13.98 16.48
C ILE A 50 -18.70 13.36 15.89
N LEU A 51 -19.85 13.57 16.52
CA LEU A 51 -21.14 13.07 16.02
C LEU A 51 -21.55 13.71 14.68
N GLY A 52 -21.11 14.95 14.42
CA GLY A 52 -21.33 15.66 13.15
C GLY A 52 -20.31 15.31 12.06
N THR A 53 -19.22 14.63 12.41
CA THR A 53 -18.20 14.20 11.48
C THR A 53 -18.58 12.85 10.88
N LYS A 54 -18.58 12.76 9.55
CA LYS A 54 -18.77 11.53 8.81
C LYS A 54 -17.68 11.43 7.76
N VAL A 55 -16.96 10.32 7.74
CA VAL A 55 -15.92 10.05 6.74
C VAL A 55 -16.33 8.79 5.98
N ARG A 56 -16.02 8.74 4.69
CA ARG A 56 -16.25 7.59 3.82
C ARG A 56 -14.99 7.27 3.04
N VAL A 57 -14.69 5.99 2.84
CA VAL A 57 -13.71 5.54 1.86
C VAL A 57 -14.31 5.61 0.45
N ASP A 58 -13.76 6.49 -0.40
CA ASP A 58 -14.19 6.59 -1.81
C ASP A 58 -13.54 5.52 -2.68
N GLN A 59 -12.24 5.23 -2.45
CA GLN A 59 -11.47 4.25 -3.22
C GLN A 59 -10.33 3.66 -2.37
N VAL A 60 -9.96 2.42 -2.68
CA VAL A 60 -8.79 1.72 -2.14
C VAL A 60 -7.92 1.27 -3.32
N ASP A 61 -6.63 1.58 -3.30
CA ASP A 61 -5.68 1.21 -4.35
C ASP A 61 -4.27 0.98 -3.79
N ASN A 62 -3.79 -0.26 -3.76
CA ASN A 62 -2.46 -0.69 -3.33
C ASN A 62 -1.79 0.19 -2.22
N CYS A 63 -2.16 -0.04 -0.96
CA CYS A 63 -1.76 0.78 0.21
C CYS A 63 -2.30 2.22 0.23
N LYS A 64 -3.04 2.69 -0.77
CA LYS A 64 -3.65 4.02 -0.79
C LYS A 64 -5.13 3.96 -0.45
N LEU A 65 -5.56 4.91 0.36
CA LEU A 65 -6.96 5.17 0.69
C LEU A 65 -7.32 6.58 0.26
N TYR A 66 -8.47 6.73 -0.38
CA TYR A 66 -9.03 8.02 -0.71
C TYR A 66 -10.19 8.31 0.23
N LEU A 67 -9.95 9.15 1.23
CA LEU A 67 -10.95 9.47 2.26
C LEU A 67 -11.70 10.74 1.90
N ARG A 68 -13.02 10.73 1.99
CA ARG A 68 -13.88 11.91 1.85
C ARG A 68 -14.55 12.25 3.16
N ASN A 69 -14.50 13.52 3.56
CA ASN A 69 -15.33 14.04 4.64
C ASN A 69 -16.70 14.44 4.09
N ILE A 70 -17.72 13.70 4.50
CA ILE A 70 -19.13 13.94 4.19
C ILE A 70 -19.88 14.55 5.38
N GLY A 71 -19.14 14.95 6.43
CA GLY A 71 -19.63 15.62 7.62
C GLY A 71 -19.81 17.13 7.42
N GLY A 72 -20.27 17.79 8.48
CA GLY A 72 -20.54 19.24 8.45
C GLY A 72 -19.31 20.13 8.68
N ASN A 73 -18.24 19.59 9.25
CA ASN A 73 -17.07 20.34 9.71
C ASN A 73 -15.78 19.68 9.21
N ASP A 74 -14.71 20.46 9.10
CA ASP A 74 -13.38 19.97 8.74
C ASP A 74 -12.84 18.98 9.78
N LEU A 75 -12.00 18.03 9.38
CA LEU A 75 -11.48 17.01 10.29
C LEU A 75 -9.96 17.00 10.28
N SER A 76 -9.34 17.17 11.44
CA SER A 76 -7.90 16.90 11.59
C SER A 76 -7.63 15.41 11.42
N LEU A 77 -6.71 15.05 10.53
CA LEU A 77 -6.40 13.66 10.23
C LEU A 77 -5.68 12.96 11.39
N ASP A 78 -5.04 13.70 12.30
CA ASP A 78 -4.44 13.18 13.54
C ASP A 78 -5.46 12.47 14.45
N TRP A 79 -6.77 12.70 14.25
CA TRP A 79 -7.81 12.01 15.01
C TRP A 79 -8.22 10.67 14.40
N ILE A 80 -7.74 10.36 13.19
CA ILE A 80 -8.02 9.13 12.47
C ILE A 80 -6.89 8.14 12.68
N THR A 81 -7.26 6.92 13.08
CA THR A 81 -6.35 5.79 13.18
C THR A 81 -6.83 4.68 12.26
N PHE A 82 -5.90 4.07 11.52
CA PHE A 82 -6.17 2.95 10.63
C PHE A 82 -5.72 1.66 11.28
N TYR A 83 -6.56 0.63 11.14
CA TYR A 83 -6.26 -0.72 11.60
C TYR A 83 -6.47 -1.69 10.46
N ILE A 84 -5.64 -2.72 10.40
CA ILE A 84 -5.86 -3.88 9.53
C ILE A 84 -5.80 -5.12 10.41
N ASP A 85 -6.86 -5.93 10.40
CA ASP A 85 -7.04 -7.07 11.30
C ASP A 85 -6.86 -6.70 12.79
N ASN A 86 -7.36 -5.52 13.16
CA ASN A 86 -7.22 -4.91 14.50
C ASN A 86 -5.79 -4.51 14.91
N ILE A 87 -4.83 -4.52 14.00
CA ILE A 87 -3.47 -4.05 14.23
C ILE A 87 -3.34 -2.61 13.68
N PRO A 88 -2.89 -1.63 14.48
CA PRO A 88 -2.74 -0.25 14.01
C PRO A 88 -1.64 -0.15 12.95
N VAL A 89 -1.88 0.62 11.90
CA VAL A 89 -0.97 0.78 10.76
C VAL A 89 -0.50 2.23 10.67
N LYS A 90 0.80 2.42 10.41
CA LYS A 90 1.39 3.74 10.18
C LYS A 90 0.90 4.29 8.84
N TRP A 91 0.75 5.61 8.73
CA TRP A 91 0.27 6.23 7.50
C TRP A 91 0.91 7.61 7.29
N ASP A 92 0.88 8.07 6.05
CA ASP A 92 1.10 9.47 5.68
C ASP A 92 -0.07 9.97 4.81
N SER A 93 -0.13 11.28 4.58
CA SER A 93 -1.19 11.88 3.78
C SER A 93 -0.70 13.08 3.00
N SER A 94 -1.49 13.50 2.01
CA SER A 94 -1.21 14.67 1.17
C SER A 94 -1.55 16.02 1.83
N GLY A 95 -2.08 16.03 3.05
CA GLY A 95 -2.37 17.25 3.84
C GLY A 95 -2.83 16.89 5.25
N ASP A 96 -2.93 17.86 6.17
CA ASP A 96 -3.18 17.58 7.60
C ASP A 96 -4.67 17.64 8.00
N ILE A 97 -5.49 18.26 7.14
CA ILE A 97 -6.91 18.53 7.38
C ILE A 97 -7.72 17.96 6.23
N LEU A 98 -8.74 17.17 6.58
CA LEU A 98 -9.76 16.71 5.67
C LEU A 98 -10.93 17.70 5.67
N GLU A 99 -10.83 18.70 4.79
CA GLU A 99 -11.86 19.70 4.55
C GLU A 99 -13.20 19.05 4.15
N LYS A 100 -14.30 19.72 4.46
CA LYS A 100 -15.64 19.30 4.05
C LYS A 100 -15.73 19.05 2.53
N ASP A 101 -16.34 17.93 2.15
CA ASP A 101 -16.58 17.46 0.78
C ASP A 101 -15.31 17.20 -0.06
N LYS A 102 -14.12 17.38 0.51
CA LYS A 102 -12.84 17.09 -0.14
C LYS A 102 -12.40 15.65 0.06
N VAL A 103 -11.53 15.19 -0.85
CA VAL A 103 -10.87 13.90 -0.80
C VAL A 103 -9.40 14.11 -0.45
N VAL A 104 -8.88 13.31 0.48
CA VAL A 104 -7.44 13.24 0.77
C VAL A 104 -6.94 11.82 0.50
N GLU A 105 -5.78 11.74 -0.15
CA GLU A 105 -5.01 10.49 -0.29
C GLU A 105 -4.23 10.21 1.00
N ILE A 106 -4.43 9.02 1.55
CA ILE A 106 -3.70 8.45 2.69
C ILE A 106 -2.87 7.27 2.17
N ASN A 107 -1.55 7.26 2.40
CA ASN A 107 -0.73 6.08 2.11
C ASN A 107 -0.42 5.32 3.39
N LEU A 108 -0.90 4.09 3.49
CA LEU A 108 -0.55 3.16 4.55
C LEU A 108 0.89 2.67 4.36
N LYS A 109 1.66 2.66 5.44
CA LYS A 109 3.03 2.16 5.49
C LYS A 109 3.04 0.77 6.08
N THR A 110 3.40 -0.21 5.28
CA THR A 110 3.60 -1.60 5.71
C THR A 110 5.01 -2.05 5.31
N ASP A 111 5.65 -2.84 6.17
CA ASP A 111 6.97 -3.40 5.88
C ASP A 111 6.88 -4.72 5.08
N SER A 112 5.70 -5.34 5.08
CA SER A 112 5.39 -6.60 4.42
C SER A 112 4.07 -6.51 3.65
N PRO A 113 3.86 -7.36 2.63
CA PRO A 113 2.55 -7.56 2.04
C PRO A 113 1.51 -7.86 3.12
N LEU A 114 0.38 -7.18 3.04
CA LEU A 114 -0.65 -7.26 4.05
C LEU A 114 -2.03 -7.23 3.36
N GLU A 115 -2.83 -8.23 3.63
CA GLU A 115 -4.22 -8.35 3.20
C GLU A 115 -5.06 -8.51 4.47
N GLY A 116 -6.14 -7.75 4.60
CA GLY A 116 -7.00 -7.88 5.77
C GLY A 116 -8.20 -6.95 5.78
N ASP A 117 -8.95 -7.02 6.87
CA ASP A 117 -10.10 -6.17 7.12
C ASP A 117 -9.62 -4.80 7.63
N LEU A 118 -9.82 -3.76 6.81
CA LEU A 118 -9.54 -2.38 7.14
C LEU A 118 -10.62 -1.85 8.08
N SER A 119 -10.20 -1.30 9.23
CA SER A 119 -11.05 -0.55 10.13
C SER A 119 -10.52 0.86 10.31
N ILE A 120 -11.37 1.86 10.06
CA ILE A 120 -11.04 3.27 10.27
C ILE A 120 -11.70 3.70 11.57
N LYS A 121 -10.91 4.26 12.50
CA LYS A 121 -11.41 4.74 13.78
C LYS A 121 -11.17 6.24 13.95
N LEU A 122 -12.19 6.94 14.45
CA LEU A 122 -12.11 8.32 14.90
C LEU A 122 -12.19 8.32 16.42
N ARG A 123 -11.06 8.57 17.11
CA ARG A 123 -10.96 8.47 18.58
C ARG A 123 -11.59 7.19 19.13
N ASP A 124 -11.09 6.05 18.67
CA ASP A 124 -11.50 4.69 19.07
C ASP A 124 -12.90 4.23 18.63
N LYS A 125 -13.74 5.10 18.06
CA LYS A 125 -15.01 4.69 17.44
C LYS A 125 -14.80 4.32 15.98
N THR A 126 -15.17 3.10 15.59
CA THR A 126 -15.13 2.66 14.19
C THR A 126 -16.14 3.46 13.36
N ILE A 127 -15.66 4.08 12.28
CA ILE A 127 -16.49 4.92 11.38
C ILE A 127 -16.73 4.26 10.02
N ASP A 128 -15.83 3.39 9.57
CA ASP A 128 -15.96 2.67 8.30
C ASP A 128 -15.19 1.34 8.35
N LEU A 129 -15.61 0.40 7.51
CA LEU A 129 -15.03 -0.94 7.37
C LEU A 129 -14.85 -1.27 5.89
N GLY A 130 -13.72 -1.90 5.55
CA GLY A 130 -13.45 -2.34 4.18
C GLY A 130 -12.48 -3.48 4.13
N LYS A 131 -12.12 -3.91 2.93
CA LYS A 131 -10.98 -4.80 2.70
C LYS A 131 -9.87 -4.04 2.02
N ILE A 132 -8.64 -4.35 2.38
CA ILE A 132 -7.46 -3.74 1.77
C ILE A 132 -6.41 -4.77 1.45
N PHE A 133 -5.75 -4.53 0.32
CA PHE A 133 -4.56 -5.24 -0.11
C PHE A 133 -3.43 -4.22 -0.22
N CYS A 134 -2.43 -4.40 0.62
CA CYS A 134 -1.23 -3.59 0.68
C CYS A 134 -0.07 -4.44 0.18
N TYR A 135 0.37 -4.24 -1.06
CA TYR A 135 1.67 -4.74 -1.50
C TYR A 135 2.63 -3.56 -1.39
N PRO A 136 3.46 -3.48 -0.31
CA PRO A 136 4.46 -2.45 -0.26
C PRO A 136 5.30 -2.57 -1.54
N PRO A 137 5.65 -1.46 -2.20
CA PRO A 137 6.63 -1.52 -3.27
C PRO A 137 7.84 -2.26 -2.69
N PRO A 138 8.36 -3.32 -3.35
CA PRO A 138 9.28 -4.28 -2.75
C PRO A 138 10.44 -3.52 -2.08
N SER A 139 10.36 -3.40 -0.75
CA SER A 139 11.29 -2.65 0.10
C SER A 139 12.59 -3.43 0.31
N TYR A 140 12.56 -4.72 -0.02
CA TYR A 140 13.72 -5.51 -0.34
C TYR A 140 13.89 -5.53 -1.85
N PRO A 141 15.12 -5.31 -2.39
CA PRO A 141 15.41 -5.77 -3.72
C PRO A 141 15.14 -7.27 -3.69
N ILE A 142 14.02 -7.73 -4.26
CA ILE A 142 13.85 -9.15 -4.60
C ILE A 142 15.12 -9.42 -5.40
N PRO A 143 16.06 -10.25 -4.90
CA PRO A 143 17.32 -10.47 -5.60
C PRO A 143 16.92 -10.83 -7.01
N SER A 144 17.27 -9.98 -7.98
CA SER A 144 16.71 -10.14 -9.31
C SER A 144 17.22 -11.47 -9.81
N ILE A 145 16.36 -12.50 -9.77
CA ILE A 145 16.75 -13.86 -10.15
C ILE A 145 17.28 -13.82 -11.58
N CYS A 146 16.81 -12.84 -12.36
CA CYS A 146 17.30 -12.52 -13.68
C CYS A 146 17.71 -11.06 -13.84
N SER A 147 18.70 -10.79 -14.67
CA SER A 147 19.09 -9.45 -15.13
C SER A 147 19.67 -9.48 -16.53
N ILE A 148 19.54 -8.39 -17.29
CA ILE A 148 20.15 -8.28 -18.63
C ILE A 148 21.59 -7.77 -18.46
N LYS A 149 22.56 -8.56 -18.93
CA LYS A 149 24.00 -8.30 -18.82
C LYS A 149 24.70 -8.57 -20.14
N THR A 150 25.96 -8.17 -20.30
CA THR A 150 26.76 -8.57 -21.47
C THR A 150 27.36 -9.96 -21.33
N ILE A 151 27.54 -10.43 -20.10
CA ILE A 151 28.08 -11.74 -19.74
C ILE A 151 27.33 -12.21 -18.49
N CYS A 152 26.90 -13.47 -18.46
CA CYS A 152 26.31 -14.07 -17.27
C CYS A 152 27.41 -14.49 -16.30
N ASN A 153 27.16 -14.32 -15.01
CA ASN A 153 28.08 -14.79 -13.98
C ASN A 153 28.19 -16.32 -14.02
N ALA A 154 29.26 -16.88 -13.44
CA ALA A 154 29.48 -18.34 -13.41
C ALA A 154 28.33 -19.12 -12.73
N THR A 155 27.56 -18.46 -11.86
CA THR A 155 26.39 -19.02 -11.17
C THR A 155 25.06 -18.71 -11.86
N GLU A 156 25.09 -18.03 -13.01
CA GLU A 156 23.90 -17.66 -13.78
C GLU A 156 23.83 -18.46 -15.08
N ASN A 157 22.62 -18.83 -15.46
CA ASN A 157 22.31 -19.43 -16.74
C ASN A 157 21.86 -18.33 -17.69
N CYS A 158 22.41 -18.35 -18.91
CA CYS A 158 21.86 -17.51 -19.96
C CYS A 158 20.54 -18.11 -20.47
N ILE A 159 19.50 -17.31 -20.49
CA ILE A 159 18.18 -17.69 -20.99
C ILE A 159 18.12 -17.51 -22.50
N PHE A 160 18.44 -16.31 -22.99
CA PHE A 160 18.62 -15.96 -24.41
C PHE A 160 19.50 -14.71 -24.53
N SER A 161 19.90 -14.36 -25.75
CA SER A 161 20.59 -13.09 -26.04
C SER A 161 19.73 -12.12 -26.86
N LEU A 162 20.05 -10.83 -26.73
CA LEU A 162 19.32 -9.69 -27.30
C LEU A 162 20.27 -8.81 -28.11
N SER A 163 19.83 -8.38 -29.29
CA SER A 163 20.60 -7.46 -30.13
C SER A 163 20.74 -6.05 -29.54
N ASN A 164 19.81 -5.63 -28.68
CA ASN A 164 19.78 -4.33 -28.00
C ASN A 164 19.03 -4.44 -26.65
N LEU A 165 19.00 -3.39 -25.83
CA LEU A 165 18.24 -3.35 -24.57
C LEU A 165 16.75 -3.06 -24.78
N THR A 166 16.43 -2.37 -25.88
CA THR A 166 15.08 -2.02 -26.32
C THR A 166 14.93 -2.43 -27.79
N ASN A 167 13.72 -2.81 -28.20
CA ASN A 167 13.44 -3.16 -29.60
C ASN A 167 14.40 -4.21 -30.20
N ALA A 168 14.69 -5.26 -29.43
CA ALA A 168 15.69 -6.25 -29.80
C ALA A 168 15.10 -7.45 -30.54
N HIS A 169 15.93 -8.00 -31.43
CA HIS A 169 15.79 -9.37 -31.90
C HIS A 169 16.38 -10.32 -30.85
N VAL A 170 15.85 -11.54 -30.82
CA VAL A 170 16.29 -12.58 -29.88
C VAL A 170 17.07 -13.65 -30.61
N GLY A 171 18.06 -14.22 -29.94
CA GLY A 171 18.76 -15.41 -30.40
C GLY A 171 19.20 -16.27 -29.23
N ASN A 172 19.82 -17.40 -29.57
CA ASN A 172 20.51 -18.22 -28.58
C ASN A 172 21.59 -17.39 -27.85
N CYS A 173 22.11 -17.91 -26.74
CA CYS A 173 23.03 -17.18 -25.87
C CYS A 173 24.37 -16.73 -26.49
N SER A 174 24.69 -17.21 -27.69
CA SER A 174 25.90 -16.84 -28.42
C SER A 174 25.64 -15.86 -29.57
N ALA A 175 24.38 -15.55 -29.88
CA ALA A 175 24.01 -14.72 -31.03
C ALA A 175 24.32 -13.23 -30.82
N TYR A 176 24.11 -12.70 -29.62
CA TYR A 176 24.20 -11.27 -29.34
C TYR A 176 24.94 -10.91 -28.05
N LYS A 177 25.24 -9.61 -27.93
CA LYS A 177 26.00 -9.03 -26.80
C LYS A 177 25.23 -9.06 -25.49
N TYR A 178 23.97 -8.64 -25.47
CA TYR A 178 23.16 -8.60 -24.26
C TYR A 178 22.51 -9.96 -24.01
N LYS A 179 22.40 -10.37 -22.75
CA LYS A 179 21.96 -11.70 -22.32
C LYS A 179 21.05 -11.55 -21.13
N LEU A 180 19.90 -12.21 -21.16
CA LEU A 180 19.09 -12.39 -19.96
C LEU A 180 19.72 -13.51 -19.13
N CYS A 181 20.33 -13.16 -18.01
CA CYS A 181 21.08 -14.07 -17.15
C CYS A 181 20.30 -14.32 -15.87
N CYS A 182 20.10 -15.59 -15.50
CA CYS A 182 19.34 -15.96 -14.30
C CYS A 182 20.04 -16.99 -13.40
N SER A 183 20.05 -16.79 -12.07
CA SER A 183 20.72 -17.70 -11.13
C SER A 183 20.03 -19.07 -11.00
N ASP A 184 18.71 -19.07 -10.81
CA ASP A 184 17.94 -20.27 -10.45
C ASP A 184 17.03 -20.78 -11.57
N ILE A 185 17.02 -20.08 -12.71
CA ILE A 185 16.23 -20.42 -13.88
C ILE A 185 17.16 -20.89 -14.99
N LYS A 186 16.82 -22.02 -15.61
CA LYS A 186 17.50 -22.58 -16.77
C LYS A 186 16.58 -22.52 -17.98
N ALA A 187 17.15 -22.24 -19.15
CA ALA A 187 16.44 -22.33 -20.42
C ALA A 187 16.83 -23.59 -21.18
N SER A 188 15.85 -24.23 -21.79
CA SER A 188 16.06 -25.21 -22.87
C SER A 188 15.37 -24.73 -24.14
N TYR A 189 15.95 -25.10 -25.28
CA TYR A 189 15.45 -24.76 -26.61
C TYR A 189 14.96 -26.03 -27.27
N THR A 190 13.72 -26.02 -27.76
CA THR A 190 13.11 -27.17 -28.43
C THR A 190 12.33 -26.75 -29.65
N SER A 191 12.37 -27.55 -30.71
CA SER A 191 11.53 -27.35 -31.90
C SER A 191 10.07 -27.82 -31.72
N GLY A 192 9.81 -28.61 -30.67
CA GLY A 192 8.50 -29.15 -30.30
C GLY A 192 7.89 -28.41 -29.11
N SER A 193 6.90 -28.99 -28.43
CA SER A 193 6.36 -28.41 -27.19
C SER A 193 7.38 -28.48 -26.04
N CYS A 194 7.21 -27.61 -25.05
CA CYS A 194 7.90 -27.71 -23.77
C CYS A 194 7.33 -28.91 -22.99
N THR A 195 7.97 -30.07 -23.13
CA THR A 195 7.61 -31.28 -22.38
C THR A 195 8.10 -31.24 -20.94
N SER A 196 9.14 -30.44 -20.67
CA SER A 196 9.62 -30.11 -19.34
C SER A 196 9.74 -28.60 -19.18
N GLY A 197 9.20 -28.09 -18.08
CA GLY A 197 9.20 -26.67 -17.74
C GLY A 197 8.07 -25.86 -18.36
N VAL A 198 8.16 -24.54 -18.19
CA VAL A 198 7.16 -23.57 -18.65
C VAL A 198 7.61 -22.98 -19.97
N GLY A 199 6.81 -23.15 -21.02
CA GLY A 199 7.04 -22.47 -22.30
C GLY A 199 6.70 -20.99 -22.19
N VAL A 200 7.67 -20.12 -22.50
CA VAL A 200 7.50 -18.67 -22.35
C VAL A 200 7.50 -17.90 -23.66
N LEU A 201 8.30 -18.33 -24.63
CA LEU A 201 8.40 -17.72 -25.96
C LEU A 201 8.56 -18.79 -27.04
N SER A 202 8.11 -18.45 -28.24
CA SER A 202 8.46 -19.14 -29.49
C SER A 202 9.26 -18.20 -30.37
N LEU A 203 10.41 -18.65 -30.88
CA LEU A 203 11.27 -17.91 -31.79
C LEU A 203 11.14 -18.43 -33.22
N SER A 204 11.17 -17.54 -34.22
CA SER A 204 11.13 -17.93 -35.64
C SER A 204 12.43 -18.58 -36.15
N ALA A 205 13.55 -18.38 -35.44
CA ALA A 205 14.88 -18.88 -35.80
C ALA A 205 15.77 -19.00 -34.54
N ASN A 206 17.01 -19.50 -34.69
CA ASN A 206 17.99 -19.57 -33.59
C ASN A 206 18.77 -18.26 -33.35
N THR A 207 18.72 -17.36 -34.33
CA THR A 207 19.32 -16.02 -34.32
C THR A 207 18.46 -15.12 -35.17
N ASN A 208 18.50 -13.81 -34.92
CA ASN A 208 17.69 -12.79 -35.60
C ASN A 208 16.20 -13.14 -35.62
N ALA A 209 15.73 -13.78 -34.56
CA ALA A 209 14.38 -14.29 -34.49
C ALA A 209 13.41 -13.16 -34.16
N GLN A 210 12.23 -13.25 -34.77
CA GLN A 210 11.03 -12.63 -34.22
C GLN A 210 10.56 -13.49 -33.05
N ALA A 211 10.09 -12.86 -31.98
CA ALA A 211 9.53 -13.57 -30.84
C ALA A 211 8.00 -13.57 -30.93
N GLN A 212 7.37 -14.53 -30.29
CA GLN A 212 5.94 -14.54 -30.05
C GLN A 212 5.64 -15.27 -28.74
N LEU A 213 4.45 -15.10 -28.21
CA LEU A 213 4.00 -15.88 -27.06
C LEU A 213 4.04 -17.39 -27.37
N TYR A 214 4.44 -18.16 -26.37
CA TYR A 214 4.46 -19.60 -26.47
C TYR A 214 3.07 -20.15 -26.83
N ASN A 215 3.05 -21.07 -27.79
CA ASN A 215 1.87 -21.82 -28.21
C ASN A 215 0.69 -20.98 -28.75
N LEU A 216 0.98 -19.86 -29.44
CA LEU A 216 -0.05 -19.14 -30.19
C LEU A 216 -0.65 -20.02 -31.32
N PRO A 217 -1.99 -20.05 -31.49
CA PRO A 217 -2.65 -20.86 -32.52
C PRO A 217 -2.20 -20.56 -33.96
N THR A 218 -1.92 -19.29 -34.26
CA THR A 218 -1.47 -18.81 -35.57
C THR A 218 0.04 -18.54 -35.62
N GLY A 219 0.79 -19.25 -34.78
CA GLY A 219 2.22 -19.04 -34.59
C GLY A 219 3.12 -19.48 -35.75
N PHE A 220 4.43 -19.30 -35.59
CA PHE A 220 5.43 -19.79 -36.54
C PHE A 220 5.28 -21.30 -36.83
N VAL A 221 5.37 -21.67 -38.11
CA VAL A 221 5.34 -23.07 -38.58
C VAL A 221 6.53 -23.86 -38.03
N VAL A 222 7.72 -23.25 -38.07
CA VAL A 222 8.93 -23.75 -37.42
C VAL A 222 9.23 -22.81 -36.26
N LYS A 223 9.16 -23.33 -35.03
CA LYS A 223 9.35 -22.57 -33.81
C LYS A 223 10.45 -23.17 -32.97
N ASN A 224 11.35 -22.34 -32.46
CA ASN A 224 12.26 -22.70 -31.38
C ASN A 224 11.68 -22.15 -30.08
N ASN A 225 11.06 -23.02 -29.30
CA ASN A 225 10.44 -22.66 -28.03
C ASN A 225 11.50 -22.55 -26.94
N ILE A 226 11.37 -21.51 -26.13
CA ILE A 226 12.16 -21.30 -24.92
C ILE A 226 11.34 -21.85 -23.76
N CYS A 227 11.84 -22.91 -23.14
CA CYS A 227 11.24 -23.55 -21.98
C CYS A 227 12.08 -23.23 -20.75
N LEU A 228 11.43 -22.72 -19.70
CA LEU A 228 12.09 -22.37 -18.44
C LEU A 228 11.85 -23.43 -17.38
N ASN A 229 12.90 -23.76 -16.64
CA ASN A 229 12.85 -24.63 -15.47
C ASN A 229 13.56 -23.97 -14.30
N SER A 230 13.13 -24.27 -13.07
CA SER A 230 13.79 -23.79 -11.85
C SER A 230 14.52 -24.92 -11.14
N SER A 231 15.70 -24.63 -10.58
CA SER A 231 16.41 -25.57 -9.70
C SER A 231 15.95 -25.52 -8.24
N LYS A 232 15.06 -24.57 -7.89
CA LYS A 232 14.63 -24.31 -6.51
C LYS A 232 13.16 -24.61 -6.22
N GLY A 233 12.37 -24.98 -7.21
CA GLY A 233 10.95 -25.23 -7.03
C GLY A 233 10.17 -25.26 -8.33
N THR A 234 8.85 -25.17 -8.23
CA THR A 234 7.97 -25.12 -9.41
C THR A 234 7.96 -23.71 -9.96
N LEU A 235 8.39 -23.55 -11.21
CA LEU A 235 8.36 -22.27 -11.88
C LEU A 235 6.95 -22.01 -12.44
N GLU A 236 6.41 -20.83 -12.21
CA GLU A 236 5.16 -20.34 -12.77
C GLU A 236 5.43 -19.02 -13.49
N CYS A 237 5.00 -18.89 -14.75
CA CYS A 237 5.20 -17.68 -15.54
C CYS A 237 3.92 -17.25 -16.25
N ILE A 238 3.71 -15.94 -16.35
CA ILE A 238 2.55 -15.30 -16.98
C ILE A 238 2.98 -14.00 -17.67
N ASN A 239 2.28 -13.62 -18.75
CA ASN A 239 2.45 -12.32 -19.38
C ASN A 239 1.40 -11.34 -18.85
N ASN A 240 1.84 -10.25 -18.24
CA ASN A 240 0.96 -9.22 -17.70
C ASN A 240 1.68 -7.86 -17.65
N THR A 241 1.09 -6.85 -17.02
CA THR A 241 1.76 -5.57 -16.80
C THR A 241 2.77 -5.66 -15.67
N LYS A 242 3.84 -4.85 -15.73
CA LYS A 242 4.84 -4.75 -14.65
C LYS A 242 4.20 -4.52 -13.29
N ALA A 243 3.21 -3.62 -13.21
CA ALA A 243 2.50 -3.29 -11.99
C ALA A 243 1.80 -4.53 -11.40
N TRP A 244 1.09 -5.29 -12.24
CA TRP A 244 0.45 -6.54 -11.83
C TRP A 244 1.46 -7.57 -11.34
N CYS A 245 2.61 -7.69 -11.99
CA CYS A 245 3.62 -8.67 -11.59
C CYS A 245 4.14 -8.40 -10.19
N VAL A 246 4.48 -7.14 -9.92
CA VAL A 246 4.92 -6.72 -8.59
C VAL A 246 3.80 -6.93 -7.56
N SER A 247 2.55 -6.56 -7.88
CA SER A 247 1.41 -6.72 -6.97
C SER A 247 1.02 -8.18 -6.72
N GLN A 248 1.53 -9.13 -7.51
CA GLN A 248 1.28 -10.57 -7.33
C GLN A 248 2.53 -11.33 -6.88
N ASN A 249 3.58 -10.61 -6.48
CA ASN A 249 4.87 -11.18 -6.07
C ASN A 249 5.53 -12.04 -7.16
N TYR A 250 5.31 -11.68 -8.44
CA TYR A 250 6.05 -12.19 -9.57
C TYR A 250 7.24 -11.28 -9.89
N ILE A 251 8.31 -11.88 -10.40
CA ILE A 251 9.52 -11.19 -10.83
C ILE A 251 9.38 -10.87 -12.32
N PRO A 252 9.37 -9.59 -12.72
CA PRO A 252 9.37 -9.21 -14.13
C PRO A 252 10.73 -9.54 -14.74
N LEU A 253 10.75 -10.31 -15.83
CA LEU A 253 11.99 -10.77 -16.47
C LEU A 253 12.38 -9.88 -17.66
N PHE A 254 11.45 -9.69 -18.59
CA PHE A 254 11.62 -8.90 -19.81
C PHE A 254 10.24 -8.50 -20.34
N SER A 255 10.19 -7.53 -21.26
CA SER A 255 8.93 -7.10 -21.88
C SER A 255 8.90 -7.42 -23.38
N ILE A 256 7.69 -7.54 -23.93
CA ILE A 256 7.42 -7.88 -25.34
C ILE A 256 6.48 -6.85 -25.96
N SER A 257 6.71 -6.48 -27.22
CA SER A 257 5.92 -5.43 -27.88
C SER A 257 4.51 -5.87 -28.30
N SER A 258 4.27 -7.17 -28.50
CA SER A 258 3.03 -7.73 -29.05
C SER A 258 2.94 -9.23 -28.76
N ASP A 259 1.82 -9.88 -29.08
CA ASP A 259 1.69 -11.34 -28.93
C ASP A 259 2.46 -12.11 -30.01
N SER A 260 2.42 -11.63 -31.25
CA SER A 260 3.14 -12.19 -32.39
C SER A 260 4.08 -11.17 -33.02
N ASN A 261 5.11 -11.64 -33.71
CA ASN A 261 6.14 -10.80 -34.33
C ASN A 261 6.66 -9.71 -33.37
N ALA A 262 6.88 -10.09 -32.12
CA ALA A 262 7.25 -9.21 -31.04
C ALA A 262 8.75 -8.94 -31.05
N HIS A 263 9.09 -7.70 -30.73
CA HIS A 263 10.41 -7.31 -30.27
C HIS A 263 10.48 -7.48 -28.75
N ILE A 264 11.66 -7.80 -28.25
CA ILE A 264 11.92 -7.94 -26.81
C ILE A 264 12.69 -6.73 -26.31
N GLY A 265 12.42 -6.31 -25.08
CA GLY A 265 13.22 -5.32 -24.38
C GLY A 265 13.41 -5.71 -22.92
N ASP A 266 14.12 -4.87 -22.17
CA ASP A 266 14.10 -4.95 -20.72
C ASP A 266 12.66 -4.88 -20.18
N TYR A 267 12.45 -5.21 -18.91
CA TYR A 267 11.10 -5.25 -18.33
C TYR A 267 10.40 -3.87 -18.24
N ASN A 268 11.05 -2.76 -18.65
CA ASN A 268 10.48 -1.41 -18.71
C ASN A 268 10.20 -0.94 -20.14
N SER A 269 10.56 -1.73 -21.16
CA SER A 269 10.50 -1.28 -22.56
C SER A 269 9.08 -1.29 -23.13
N TYR A 270 8.23 -2.22 -22.70
CA TYR A 270 6.86 -2.40 -23.17
C TYR A 270 5.90 -2.72 -22.03
N ASP A 271 4.60 -2.49 -22.25
CA ASP A 271 3.55 -2.71 -21.26
C ASP A 271 3.35 -4.19 -20.90
N LYS A 272 3.60 -5.10 -21.85
CA LYS A 272 3.46 -6.54 -21.66
C LYS A 272 4.79 -7.13 -21.21
N VAL A 273 4.80 -7.66 -20.00
CA VAL A 273 5.98 -8.17 -19.29
C VAL A 273 5.80 -9.65 -18.98
N LEU A 274 6.81 -10.45 -19.26
CA LEU A 274 6.86 -11.83 -18.77
C LEU A 274 7.27 -11.79 -17.31
N CYS A 275 6.44 -12.37 -16.47
CA CYS A 275 6.58 -12.36 -15.03
C CYS A 275 6.60 -13.78 -14.52
N CYS A 276 7.59 -14.11 -13.68
CA CYS A 276 7.76 -15.47 -13.17
C CYS A 276 7.92 -15.48 -11.64
N ARG A 277 7.46 -16.54 -10.99
CA ARG A 277 7.74 -16.85 -9.58
C ARG A 277 8.13 -18.31 -9.42
N ILE A 278 8.90 -18.59 -8.38
CA ILE A 278 9.25 -19.96 -7.98
C ILE A 278 8.45 -20.25 -6.72
N ASN A 279 7.63 -21.29 -6.78
CA ASN A 279 6.86 -21.83 -5.65
C ASN A 279 7.57 -23.02 -5.03
#